data_AF-A0A9D4TFU6-F1
#
_entry.id   AF-A0A9D4TFU6-F1
#
_cell.length_a   1.000
_cell.length_b   1.000
_cell.length_c   1.000
_cell.angle_alpha   90.00
_cell.angle_beta   90.00
_cell.angle_gamma   90.00
#
_symmetry.space_group_name_H-M   'P 1'
#
loop_
_entity.id
_entity.type
_entity.pdbx_description
1 polymer ?
#
loop_
_entity_poly.entity_id
_entity_poly.type
_entity_poly.pdbx_seq_one_letter_code
_entity_poly.pdbx_strand_id
1 'polypeptide(L)' 'MCCRALRGRRLQVPTLVMWGEKDHALGQQLLRGTKEYVDSLRVEVLAGCSHWAQQECPAEVNKLLADFLQH' A
#
# COMPACT_ATOMS: atom_id res chain seq x y z
N MET A 1 -19.37 19.17 -12.83
CA MET A 1 -19.66 18.96 -11.39
C MET A 1 -19.80 17.46 -11.05
N CYS A 2 -18.71 16.68 -11.08
CA CYS A 2 -18.76 15.22 -10.79
C CYS A 2 -17.85 14.80 -9.62
N CYS A 3 -16.81 15.57 -9.27
CA CYS A 3 -15.86 15.21 -8.21
C CYS A 3 -16.36 15.43 -6.76
N ARG A 4 -17.54 16.02 -6.56
CA ARG A 4 -18.05 16.32 -5.19
C ARG A 4 -18.54 15.07 -4.44
N ALA A 5 -19.00 14.05 -5.16
CA ALA A 5 -19.66 12.88 -4.58
C ALA A 5 -18.72 11.92 -3.82
N LEU A 6 -17.40 12.01 -4.03
CA LEU A 6 -16.42 11.11 -3.39
C LEU A 6 -15.66 11.76 -2.22
N ARG A 7 -15.80 13.07 -2.02
CA ARG A 7 -15.05 13.79 -0.98
C ARG A 7 -15.49 13.30 0.41
N GLY A 8 -14.53 12.82 1.20
CA GLY A 8 -14.76 12.32 2.57
C GLY A 8 -15.26 10.87 2.64
N ARG A 9 -15.46 10.18 1.50
CA ARG A 9 -15.76 8.74 1.51
C ARG A 9 -14.48 7.93 1.70
N ARG A 10 -14.54 6.93 2.58
CA ARG A 10 -13.46 5.97 2.84
C ARG A 10 -13.57 4.79 1.88
N LEU A 11 -12.44 4.15 1.57
CA LEU A 11 -12.39 2.91 0.82
C LEU A 11 -12.85 1.76 1.72
N GLN A 12 -13.92 1.08 1.30
CA GLN A 12 -14.53 -0.05 2.01
C GLN A 12 -13.97 -1.40 1.57
N VAL A 13 -13.19 -1.42 0.48
CA VAL A 13 -12.54 -2.64 0.00
C VAL A 13 -11.26 -2.89 0.81
N PRO A 14 -10.94 -4.16 1.14
CA PRO A 14 -9.64 -4.51 1.69
C PRO A 14 -8.52 -3.92 0.82
N THR A 15 -7.52 -3.32 1.46
CA THR A 15 -6.41 -2.67 0.78
C THR A 15 -5.09 -3.10 1.41
N LEU A 16 -4.19 -3.60 0.58
CA LEU A 16 -2.80 -3.88 0.94
C LEU A 16 -1.90 -2.81 0.32
N VAL A 17 -1.07 -2.17 1.14
CA VAL A 17 0.04 -1.30 0.69
C VAL A 17 1.35 -2.03 0.96
N MET A 18 2.15 -2.22 -0.08
CA MET A 18 3.52 -2.73 0.01
C MET A 18 4.48 -1.58 -0.27
N TRP A 19 5.46 -1.33 0.61
CA TRP A 19 6.33 -0.17 0.53
C TRP A 19 7.80 -0.55 0.72
N GLY A 20 8.69 -0.14 -0.18
CA GLY A 20 10.13 -0.38 -0.02
C GLY A 20 10.72 0.47 1.10
N GLU A 21 11.41 -0.16 2.06
CA GLU A 21 12.03 0.53 3.19
C GLU A 21 12.99 1.66 2.74
N LYS A 22 13.72 1.40 1.64
CA LYS A 22 14.77 2.27 1.07
C LYS A 22 14.27 3.07 -0.13
N ASP A 23 12.96 3.32 -0.24
CA ASP A 23 12.41 4.15 -1.31
C ASP A 23 12.89 5.61 -1.18
N HIS A 24 13.74 6.02 -2.11
CA HIS A 24 14.31 7.36 -2.18
C HIS A 24 13.38 8.37 -2.86
N ALA A 25 12.43 7.91 -3.67
CA ALA A 25 11.47 8.76 -4.35
C ALA A 25 10.30 9.10 -3.43
N LEU A 26 9.81 8.12 -2.66
CA LEU A 26 8.67 8.23 -1.76
C LEU A 26 9.02 7.68 -0.37
N GLY A 27 9.33 8.58 0.57
CA GLY A 27 9.67 8.17 1.92
C GLY A 27 8.47 7.64 2.73
N GLN A 28 8.75 6.74 3.69
CA GLN A 28 7.73 6.06 4.52
C GLN A 28 6.83 7.02 5.32
N GLN A 29 7.22 8.27 5.53
CA GLN A 29 6.37 9.29 6.14
C GLN A 29 5.04 9.49 5.40
N LEU A 30 4.97 9.14 4.11
CA LEU A 30 3.75 9.21 3.30
C LEU A 30 2.70 8.14 3.68
N LEU A 31 3.10 7.11 4.44
CA LEU A 31 2.17 6.12 5.01
C LEU A 31 1.40 6.69 6.21
N ARG A 32 1.84 7.82 6.78
CA ARG A 32 1.15 8.47 7.91
C ARG A 32 -0.18 9.02 7.43
N GLY A 33 -1.25 8.68 8.14
CA GLY A 33 -2.61 9.13 7.81
C GLY A 33 -3.32 8.28 6.76
N THR A 34 -2.68 7.31 6.10
CA THR A 34 -3.34 6.45 5.08
C THR A 34 -4.57 5.72 5.63
N LYS A 35 -4.55 5.32 6.91
CA LYS A 35 -5.68 4.69 7.63
C LYS A 35 -6.93 5.59 7.78
N GLU A 36 -6.80 6.89 7.54
CA GLU A 36 -7.93 7.83 7.58
C GLU A 36 -8.84 7.69 6.35
N TYR A 37 -8.32 7.07 5.29
CA TYR A 37 -8.99 6.95 4.00
C TYR A 37 -9.50 5.54 3.68
N VAL A 38 -9.18 4.52 4.50
CA VAL A 38 -9.47 3.11 4.22
C VAL A 38 -9.97 2.40 5.48
N ASP A 39 -11.03 1.62 5.36
CA ASP A 39 -11.63 0.90 6.50
C ASP A 39 -10.83 -0.35 6.90
N SER A 40 -10.30 -1.08 5.91
CA SER A 40 -9.47 -2.28 6.12
C SER A 40 -8.13 -2.13 5.41
N LEU A 41 -7.15 -1.58 6.11
CA LEU A 41 -5.80 -1.33 5.60
C LEU A 41 -4.78 -2.28 6.23
N ARG A 42 -4.02 -2.98 5.38
CA ARG A 42 -2.79 -3.68 5.73
C ARG A 42 -1.61 -2.94 5.08
N VAL A 43 -0.56 -2.66 5.85
CA VAL A 43 0.66 -2.01 5.35
C VAL A 43 1.84 -2.92 5.64
N GLU A 44 2.62 -3.23 4.61
CA GLU A 44 3.80 -4.08 4.67
C GLU A 44 5.01 -3.29 4.16
N VAL A 45 5.98 -3.05 5.04
CA VAL A 45 7.23 -2.41 4.66
C VAL A 45 8.26 -3.50 4.35
N LEU A 46 8.76 -3.49 3.12
CA LEU A 46 9.66 -4.49 2.58
C LEU A 46 11.11 -4.09 2.88
N ALA A 47 11.71 -4.77 3.85
CA ALA A 47 13.08 -4.51 4.29
C ALA A 47 14.07 -4.68 3.14
N GLY A 48 14.99 -3.72 2.99
CA GLY A 48 16.03 -3.78 1.95
C GLY A 48 15.61 -3.41 0.53
N CYS A 49 14.31 -3.26 0.24
CA CYS A 49 13.78 -2.90 -1.08
C CYS A 49 13.62 -1.39 -1.24
N SER A 50 13.81 -0.85 -2.45
CA SER A 50 13.59 0.55 -2.79
C SER A 50 12.28 0.75 -3.55
N HIS A 51 12.23 1.69 -4.49
CA HIS A 51 11.01 2.14 -5.15
C HIS A 51 10.35 1.09 -6.05
N TRP A 52 11.14 0.21 -6.68
CA TRP A 52 10.65 -0.78 -7.64
C TRP A 52 10.52 -2.14 -6.94
N ALA A 53 9.74 -2.15 -5.85
CA ALA A 53 9.67 -3.26 -4.90
C ALA A 53 9.39 -4.64 -5.54
N GLN A 54 8.55 -4.69 -6.58
CA GLN A 54 8.23 -5.92 -7.31
C GLN A 54 9.40 -6.47 -8.14
N GLN A 55 10.31 -5.61 -8.62
CA GLN A 55 11.53 -6.03 -9.31
C GLN A 55 12.65 -6.38 -8.32
N GLU A 56 12.76 -5.63 -7.23
CA GLU A 56 13.84 -5.78 -6.25
C GLU A 56 13.58 -6.94 -5.29
N CYS A 57 12.33 -7.15 -4.89
CA CYS A 57 11.91 -8.13 -3.90
C CYS A 57 10.71 -8.97 -4.38
N PRO A 58 10.83 -9.63 -5.55
CA PRO A 58 9.71 -10.32 -6.20
C PRO A 58 9.12 -11.45 -5.36
N ALA A 59 9.95 -12.19 -4.60
CA ALA A 59 9.48 -13.30 -3.78
C ALA A 59 8.56 -12.82 -2.64
N GLU A 60 8.95 -11.77 -1.93
CA GLU A 60 8.18 -11.22 -0.81
C GLU A 60 6.88 -10.57 -1.33
N VAL A 61 6.97 -9.81 -2.42
CA VAL A 61 5.82 -9.19 -3.07
C VAL A 61 4.81 -10.25 -3.54
N ASN A 62 5.27 -11.29 -4.23
CA ASN A 62 4.38 -12.34 -4.73
C ASN A 62 3.72 -13.12 -3.59
N LYS A 63 4.44 -13.38 -2.50
CA LYS A 63 3.88 -14.01 -1.30
C LYS A 63 2.77 -13.16 -0.70
N LEU A 64 3.03 -11.87 -0.47
CA LEU A 64 2.03 -10.95 0.07
C LEU A 64 0.80 -10.80 -0.83
N LEU A 65 1.00 -10.76 -2.15
CA LEU A 65 -0.09 -10.74 -3.12
C LEU A 65 -0.92 -12.02 -3.08
N ALA A 66 -0.27 -13.19 -3.07
CA ALA A 66 -0.98 -14.47 -2.99
C ALA A 66 -1.79 -14.57 -1.69
N ASP A 67 -1.18 -14.23 -0.55
CA ASP A 67 -1.85 -14.21 0.75
C ASP A 67 -3.06 -13.25 0.77
N PHE A 68 -2.93 -12.08 0.13
CA PHE A 68 -3.98 -11.07 0.09
C PHE A 68 -5.15 -11.47 -0.83
N LEU A 69 -4.88 -12.09 -1.97
CA LEU A 69 -5.90 -12.42 -2.98
C LEU A 69 -6.63 -13.75 -2.73
N GLN A 70 -6.19 -14.55 -1.76
CA GLN A 70 -6.84 -15.81 -1.39
C GLN A 70 -8.08 -15.64 -0.48
N HIS A 71 -8.49 -14.39 -0.20
CA HIS A 71 -9.59 -14.03 0.69
C HIS A 71 -10.58 -13.08 0.00
#